data_AF-A0A1I1A3G0-F1
#
_entry.id   AF-A0A1I1A3G0-F1
#
_cell.length_a   1.000
_cell.length_b   1.000
_cell.length_c   1.000
_cell.angle_alpha   90.00
_cell.angle_beta   90.00
_cell.angle_gamma   90.00
#
_symmetry.space_group_name_H-M   'P 1'
#
loop_
_entity.id
_entity.type
_entity.pdbx_description
1 polymer ?
#
loop_
_entity_poly.entity_id
_entity_poly.type
_entity_poly.pdbx_seq_one_letter_code
_entity_poly.pdbx_strand_id
1 'polypeptide(L)'
;MANSTITRTTGRRRLSALIGGVGTMGLLLTGVTAAQAAPQEAEHCVYSASTQTYTCHHSLTEATATGNRLAKAQGDVIGATVFEFRDYGGASLTITVPKPCPKNDRVDFWLDLDEWKNSISSVQAWSSCWIWLYPESGGRAGPFKDKHPDVGSYIDNRTATVGLS
;
A
#
# COMPACT_ATOMS: atom_id res chain seq x y z
N MET A 1 6.70 25.10 -3.75
CA MET A 1 6.39 23.66 -3.82
C MET A 1 5.78 23.29 -2.49
N ALA A 2 4.44 23.21 -2.41
CA ALA A 2 3.74 22.85 -1.17
C ALA A 2 3.78 21.33 -1.04
N ASN A 3 4.47 20.82 -0.01
CA ASN A 3 4.63 19.40 0.24
C ASN A 3 3.48 18.92 1.14
N SER A 4 2.50 18.24 0.55
CA SER A 4 1.31 17.76 1.26
C SER A 4 1.60 16.40 1.87
N THR A 5 1.90 16.36 3.17
CA THR A 5 1.92 15.12 3.96
C THR A 5 0.49 14.80 4.37
N ILE A 6 -0.05 13.67 3.90
CA ILE A 6 -1.38 13.21 4.29
C ILE A 6 -1.23 12.18 5.40
N THR A 7 -1.60 12.56 6.62
CA THR A 7 -1.75 11.62 7.75
C THR A 7 -3.20 11.16 7.77
N ARG A 8 -3.47 9.89 7.41
CA ARG A 8 -4.83 9.32 7.52
C ARG A 8 -5.02 8.62 8.87
N THR A 9 -5.96 9.13 9.66
CA THR A 9 -6.60 8.42 10.77
C THR A 9 -7.99 7.98 10.34
N THR A 10 -8.31 6.70 10.52
CA THR A 10 -9.51 6.04 10.00
C THR A 10 -10.80 6.60 10.63
N GLY A 11 -11.43 7.58 9.98
CA GLY A 11 -12.70 8.17 10.38
C GLY A 11 -13.77 8.00 9.31
N ARG A 12 -14.68 7.02 9.49
CA ARG A 12 -15.87 6.81 8.64
C ARG A 12 -16.70 8.10 8.56
N ARG A 13 -16.60 8.86 7.47
CA ARG A 13 -17.54 9.95 7.18
C ARG A 13 -18.79 9.38 6.52
N ARG A 14 -19.85 9.24 7.32
CA ARG A 14 -21.22 9.04 6.83
C ARG A 14 -21.67 10.34 6.18
N LEU A 15 -21.96 10.32 4.88
CA LEU A 15 -22.59 11.43 4.16
C LEU A 15 -24.11 11.24 4.19
N SER A 16 -24.79 12.09 4.95
CA SER A 16 -26.25 12.21 4.97
C SER A 16 -26.71 12.92 3.68
N ALA A 17 -27.56 12.25 2.90
CA ALA A 17 -28.24 12.84 1.75
C ALA A 17 -29.59 13.43 2.20
N LEU A 18 -29.77 14.74 2.03
CA LEU A 18 -31.07 15.40 2.10
C LEU A 18 -31.26 16.18 0.79
N ILE A 19 -32.23 15.78 -0.04
CA ILE A 19 -32.76 16.63 -1.11
C ILE A 19 -34.28 16.47 -1.13
N GLY A 20 -34.97 17.57 -0.84
CA GLY A 20 -36.37 17.79 -1.15
C GLY A 20 -36.52 18.89 -2.19
N GLY A 21 -37.65 18.89 -2.91
CA GLY A 21 -38.11 20.04 -3.68
C GLY A 21 -38.50 19.73 -5.13
N VAL A 22 -39.81 19.74 -5.38
CA VAL A 22 -40.47 19.62 -6.68
C VAL A 22 -40.30 20.91 -7.50
N GLY A 23 -40.01 20.80 -8.80
CA GLY A 23 -39.99 21.94 -9.73
C GLY A 23 -39.94 21.50 -11.19
N THR A 24 -41.06 21.69 -11.90
CA THR A 24 -41.24 21.48 -13.34
C THR A 24 -40.66 22.63 -14.16
N MET A 25 -39.68 22.40 -15.06
CA MET A 25 -39.40 23.28 -16.20
C MET A 25 -38.31 22.70 -17.14
N GLY A 26 -38.58 22.69 -18.46
CA GLY A 26 -37.57 22.86 -19.52
C GLY A 26 -36.72 21.65 -19.93
N LEU A 27 -37.14 20.94 -20.99
CA LEU A 27 -36.30 20.00 -21.71
C LEU A 27 -35.26 20.77 -22.56
N LEU A 28 -34.06 20.95 -22.02
CA LEU A 28 -32.84 21.25 -22.79
C LEU A 28 -31.95 20.02 -22.68
N LEU A 29 -31.69 19.36 -23.82
CA LEU A 29 -30.75 18.24 -23.93
C LEU A 29 -29.31 18.78 -23.83
N THR A 30 -28.85 19.04 -22.60
CA THR A 30 -27.42 19.22 -22.33
C THR A 30 -26.79 17.84 -22.23
N GLY A 31 -25.89 17.53 -23.18
CA GLY A 31 -25.11 16.30 -23.17
C GLY A 31 -24.38 16.15 -21.84
N VAL A 32 -24.63 15.05 -21.15
CA VAL A 32 -23.91 14.65 -19.94
C VAL A 32 -22.49 14.32 -20.38
N THR A 33 -21.55 15.24 -20.18
CA THR A 33 -20.14 14.87 -20.23
C THR A 33 -19.89 13.94 -19.05
N ALA A 34 -19.62 12.67 -19.34
CA ALA A 34 -19.14 11.73 -18.33
C ALA A 34 -17.89 12.35 -17.67
N ALA A 35 -17.95 12.58 -16.37
CA ALA A 35 -16.79 12.97 -15.58
C ALA A 35 -15.76 11.84 -15.74
N GLN A 36 -14.75 12.07 -16.57
CA GLN A 36 -13.58 11.20 -16.61
C GLN A 36 -12.92 11.33 -15.24
N ALA A 37 -12.94 10.24 -14.47
CA ALA A 37 -12.12 10.14 -13.27
C ALA A 37 -10.68 10.44 -13.71
N ALA A 38 -10.10 11.51 -13.19
CA ALA A 38 -8.68 11.77 -13.38
C ALA A 38 -7.92 10.50 -12.97
N PRO A 39 -6.76 10.20 -13.59
CA PRO A 39 -5.92 9.12 -13.12
C PRO A 39 -5.75 9.28 -11.62
N GLN A 40 -6.13 8.27 -10.82
CA GLN A 40 -5.78 8.28 -9.41
C GLN A 40 -4.25 8.32 -9.38
N GLU A 41 -3.71 9.42 -8.86
CA GLU A 41 -2.26 9.51 -8.63
C GLU A 41 -1.87 8.34 -7.73
N ALA A 42 -0.85 7.59 -8.17
CA ALA A 42 -0.33 6.46 -7.41
C ALA A 42 0.14 6.94 -6.02
N GLU A 43 -0.44 6.37 -4.97
CA GLU A 43 -0.08 6.72 -3.59
C GLU A 43 1.10 5.85 -3.12
N HIS A 44 2.07 6.47 -2.46
CA HIS A 44 3.27 5.80 -1.97
C HIS A 44 3.33 5.93 -0.45
N CYS A 45 3.06 4.83 0.25
CA CYS A 45 2.96 4.78 1.69
C CYS A 45 4.16 4.11 2.35
N VAL A 46 4.42 4.50 3.59
CA VAL A 46 5.35 3.86 4.51
C VAL A 46 4.56 3.41 5.75
N TYR A 47 4.62 2.12 6.06
CA TYR A 47 4.15 1.56 7.32
C TYR A 47 5.34 1.37 8.27
N SER A 48 5.25 1.94 9.47
CA SER A 48 6.19 1.63 10.56
C SER A 48 5.59 0.60 11.49
N ALA A 49 6.23 -0.57 11.63
CA ALA A 49 5.82 -1.58 12.60
C ALA A 49 5.98 -1.11 14.06
N SER A 50 7.00 -0.27 14.32
CA SER A 50 7.27 0.24 15.66
C SER A 50 6.18 1.20 16.16
N THR A 51 5.58 2.00 15.28
CA THR A 51 4.48 2.92 15.64
C THR A 51 3.10 2.48 15.15
N GLN A 52 3.03 1.47 14.30
CA GLN A 52 1.82 0.96 13.64
C GLN A 52 1.06 2.04 12.85
N THR A 53 1.80 2.92 12.17
CA THR A 53 1.25 4.05 11.42
C THR A 53 1.64 4.03 9.95
N TYR A 54 0.70 4.44 9.09
CA TYR A 54 0.94 4.72 7.69
C TYR A 54 1.26 6.22 7.48
N THR A 55 2.25 6.50 6.65
CA THR A 55 2.56 7.85 6.15
C THR A 55 2.65 7.81 4.63
N CYS A 56 1.77 8.51 3.94
CA CYS A 56 1.64 8.44 2.48
C CYS A 56 2.05 9.73 1.78
N HIS A 57 2.57 9.56 0.57
CA HIS A 57 3.13 10.59 -0.28
C HIS A 57 2.65 10.41 -1.73
N HIS A 58 2.70 11.50 -2.49
CA HIS A 58 2.37 11.50 -3.92
C HIS A 58 3.50 10.94 -4.80
N SER A 59 4.68 10.67 -4.23
CA SER A 59 5.82 10.16 -4.98
C SER A 59 6.59 9.07 -4.25
N LEU A 60 7.08 8.09 -5.01
CA LEU A 60 7.92 7.01 -4.49
C LEU A 60 9.19 7.54 -3.83
N THR A 61 9.78 8.61 -4.38
CA THR A 61 11.00 9.23 -3.85
C THR A 61 10.79 9.79 -2.44
N GLU A 62 9.67 10.49 -2.21
CA GLU A 62 9.34 11.02 -0.89
C GLU A 62 9.02 9.91 0.10
N ALA A 63 8.23 8.92 -0.30
CA ALA A 63 7.95 7.75 0.54
C ALA A 63 9.24 7.00 0.92
N THR A 64 10.15 6.79 -0.03
CA THR A 64 11.46 6.18 0.22
C THR A 64 12.29 7.01 1.21
N ALA A 65 12.32 8.34 1.05
CA ALA A 65 13.02 9.22 1.96
C ALA A 65 12.42 9.18 3.38
N THR A 66 11.09 9.15 3.49
CA THR A 66 10.37 9.00 4.77
C THR A 66 10.68 7.65 5.42
N GLY A 67 10.65 6.55 4.66
CA GLY A 67 10.98 5.22 5.16
C GLY A 67 12.39 5.14 5.74
N ASN A 68 13.38 5.70 5.04
CA ASN A 68 14.74 5.78 5.54
C ASN A 68 14.86 6.64 6.81
N ARG A 69 14.11 7.76 6.88
CA ARG A 69 14.10 8.63 8.07
C ARG A 69 13.48 7.95 9.28
N LEU A 70 12.33 7.29 9.09
CA LEU A 70 11.65 6.56 10.16
C LEU A 70 12.50 5.39 10.65
N ALA A 71 13.06 4.60 9.72
CA ALA A 71 14.00 3.52 10.03
C ALA A 71 15.14 4.02 10.93
N LYS A 72 15.82 5.08 10.51
CA LYS A 72 16.92 5.68 11.27
C LYS A 72 16.49 6.24 12.63
N ALA A 73 15.35 6.94 12.70
CA ALA A 73 14.89 7.59 13.93
C ALA A 73 14.46 6.57 15.00
N GLN A 74 13.95 5.41 14.59
CA GLN A 74 13.42 4.38 15.47
C GLN A 74 14.42 3.25 15.76
N GLY A 75 15.55 3.20 15.04
CA GLY A 75 16.46 2.06 15.06
C GLY A 75 15.94 0.84 14.27
N ASP A 76 14.90 1.07 13.48
CA ASP A 76 14.25 0.12 12.57
C ASP A 76 15.09 -0.09 11.30
N VAL A 77 14.69 -1.05 10.47
CA VAL A 77 15.17 -1.26 9.10
C VAL A 77 14.00 -1.34 8.13
N ILE A 78 14.24 -1.05 6.85
CA ILE A 78 13.28 -1.38 5.79
C ILE A 78 13.36 -2.89 5.56
N GLY A 79 12.23 -3.58 5.73
CA GLY A 79 12.14 -5.03 5.51
C GLY A 79 11.59 -5.39 4.13
N ALA A 80 10.66 -4.59 3.61
CA ALA A 80 10.01 -4.85 2.33
C ALA A 80 9.49 -3.57 1.67
N THR A 81 9.40 -3.58 0.35
CA THR A 81 8.51 -2.71 -0.42
C THR A 81 7.67 -3.56 -1.36
N VAL A 82 6.36 -3.37 -1.35
CA VAL A 82 5.41 -4.02 -2.25
C VAL A 82 4.78 -3.00 -3.18
N PHE A 83 4.41 -3.43 -4.38
CA PHE A 83 3.92 -2.55 -5.44
C PHE A 83 2.64 -3.10 -6.04
N GLU A 84 1.78 -2.17 -6.43
CA GLU A 84 0.48 -2.47 -7.02
C GLU A 84 0.62 -3.18 -8.37
N PHE A 85 1.55 -2.72 -9.21
CA PHE A 85 1.77 -3.27 -10.53
C PHE A 85 3.10 -4.03 -10.64
N ARG A 86 3.22 -4.77 -11.73
CA ARG A 86 4.46 -5.42 -12.15
C ARG A 86 5.55 -4.38 -12.40
N ASP A 87 6.79 -4.84 -12.43
CA ASP A 87 7.98 -4.02 -12.69
C ASP A 87 8.10 -2.81 -11.76
N TYR A 88 7.61 -2.96 -10.52
CA TYR A 88 7.63 -1.94 -9.46
C TYR A 88 6.82 -0.68 -9.80
N GLY A 89 5.77 -0.82 -10.62
CA GLY A 89 4.87 0.26 -10.99
C GLY A 89 3.69 0.44 -10.03
N GLY A 90 2.95 1.54 -10.24
CA GLY A 90 1.73 1.85 -9.49
C GLY A 90 2.00 2.38 -8.08
N ALA A 91 0.99 2.28 -7.21
CA ALA A 91 1.15 2.60 -5.79
C ALA A 91 2.25 1.73 -5.16
N SER A 92 2.79 2.16 -4.02
CA SER A 92 3.78 1.35 -3.25
C SER A 92 3.55 1.40 -1.76
N LEU A 93 3.84 0.30 -1.07
CA LEU A 93 3.89 0.25 0.39
C LEU A 93 5.27 -0.22 0.85
N THR A 94 6.01 0.66 1.53
CA THR A 94 7.26 0.33 2.21
C THR A 94 7.00 -0.01 3.67
N ILE A 95 7.56 -1.11 4.16
CA ILE A 95 7.35 -1.64 5.51
C ILE A 95 8.66 -1.54 6.28
N THR A 96 8.68 -0.79 7.39
CA THR A 96 9.80 -0.80 8.35
C THR A 96 9.52 -1.74 9.50
N VAL A 97 10.57 -2.40 10.00
CA VAL A 97 10.51 -3.34 11.12
C VAL A 97 11.62 -3.03 12.15
N PRO A 98 11.44 -3.36 13.45
CA PRO A 98 12.37 -2.96 14.51
C PRO A 98 13.81 -3.47 14.36
N LYS A 99 14.01 -4.55 13.61
CA LYS A 99 15.31 -5.17 13.41
C LYS A 99 15.32 -6.00 12.12
N PRO A 100 16.50 -6.26 11.54
CA PRO A 100 16.64 -7.23 10.45
C PRO A 100 16.01 -8.57 10.83
N CYS A 101 15.35 -9.21 9.87
CA CYS A 101 14.67 -10.48 10.11
C CYS A 101 15.70 -11.61 10.32
N PRO A 102 15.61 -12.34 11.45
CA PRO A 102 16.55 -13.41 11.78
C PRO A 102 16.33 -14.66 10.92
N LYS A 103 17.42 -15.32 10.51
CA LYS A 103 17.35 -16.58 9.75
C LYS A 103 17.12 -17.79 10.67
N ASN A 104 15.87 -17.93 11.09
CA ASN A 104 15.41 -18.93 12.06
C ASN A 104 14.27 -19.83 11.52
N ASP A 105 14.01 -19.80 10.22
CA ASP A 105 12.94 -20.54 9.52
C ASP A 105 11.51 -20.23 10.00
N ARG A 106 11.29 -19.05 10.58
CA ARG A 106 9.97 -18.56 11.04
C ARG A 106 9.67 -17.21 10.44
N VAL A 107 8.39 -16.86 10.40
CA VAL A 107 7.95 -15.49 10.09
C VAL A 107 7.91 -14.71 11.41
N ASP A 108 8.77 -13.70 11.53
CA ASP A 108 8.92 -12.91 12.75
C ASP A 108 8.04 -11.66 12.76
N PHE A 109 7.58 -11.22 11.58
CA PHE A 109 6.71 -10.06 11.45
C PHE A 109 5.54 -10.36 10.50
N TRP A 110 4.35 -9.92 10.89
CA TRP A 110 3.10 -10.10 10.16
C TRP A 110 2.41 -8.75 10.01
N LEU A 111 1.93 -8.47 8.79
CA LEU A 111 1.10 -7.31 8.49
C LEU A 111 -0.13 -7.74 7.71
N ASP A 112 -1.29 -7.64 8.34
CA ASP A 112 -2.57 -7.78 7.65
C ASP A 112 -2.86 -6.51 6.83
N LEU A 113 -3.20 -6.71 5.57
CA LEU A 113 -3.47 -5.63 4.63
C LEU A 113 -4.96 -5.28 4.67
N ASP A 114 -5.25 -3.98 4.78
CA ASP A 114 -6.59 -3.44 4.66
C ASP A 114 -6.79 -2.90 3.23
N GLU A 115 -6.50 -1.61 2.99
CA GLU A 115 -6.63 -0.97 1.67
C GLU A 115 -5.70 -1.57 0.59
N TRP A 116 -4.61 -2.22 1.01
CA TRP A 116 -3.61 -2.87 0.14
C TRP A 116 -3.95 -4.31 -0.23
N LYS A 117 -5.06 -4.84 0.32
CA LYS A 117 -5.47 -6.22 0.10
C LYS A 117 -5.80 -6.45 -1.37
N ASN A 118 -5.32 -7.58 -1.90
CA ASN A 118 -5.53 -8.00 -3.29
C ASN A 118 -4.97 -7.06 -4.35
N SER A 119 -3.94 -6.27 -4.03
CA SER A 119 -3.35 -5.30 -4.98
C SER A 119 -1.90 -5.59 -5.35
N ILE A 120 -1.21 -6.51 -4.66
CA ILE A 120 0.24 -6.68 -4.84
C ILE A 120 0.57 -7.50 -6.09
N SER A 121 1.42 -6.94 -6.96
CA SER A 121 1.89 -7.59 -8.20
C SER A 121 3.43 -7.64 -8.34
N SER A 122 4.19 -6.85 -7.57
CA SER A 122 5.66 -6.97 -7.50
C SER A 122 6.20 -6.59 -6.11
N VAL A 123 7.40 -7.07 -5.78
CA VAL A 123 7.99 -6.91 -4.45
C VAL A 123 9.50 -6.67 -4.48
N GLN A 124 10.01 -6.00 -3.47
CA GLN A 124 11.44 -5.82 -3.20
C GLN A 124 11.73 -6.17 -1.74
N ALA A 125 12.50 -7.24 -1.54
CA ALA A 125 13.05 -7.62 -0.24
C ALA A 125 14.25 -6.72 0.11
N TRP A 126 14.35 -6.34 1.38
CA TRP A 126 15.41 -5.46 1.88
C TRP A 126 16.03 -6.01 3.16
N SER A 127 17.24 -5.51 3.48
CA SER A 127 18.02 -5.97 4.64
C SER A 127 18.19 -7.51 4.60
N SER A 128 18.01 -8.20 5.72
CA SER A 128 17.92 -9.64 5.77
C SER A 128 16.50 -10.17 5.63
N CYS A 129 15.48 -9.36 5.34
CA CYS A 129 14.08 -9.82 5.35
C CYS A 129 13.68 -10.46 4.02
N TRP A 130 13.15 -11.68 4.09
CA TRP A 130 12.47 -12.38 3.00
C TRP A 130 10.97 -12.15 3.09
N ILE A 131 10.33 -11.96 1.95
CA ILE A 131 8.91 -11.65 1.86
C ILE A 131 8.10 -12.91 1.59
N TRP A 132 7.07 -13.12 2.38
CA TRP A 132 6.02 -14.10 2.17
C TRP A 132 4.70 -13.39 1.93
N LEU A 133 3.96 -13.82 0.92
CA LEU A 133 2.66 -13.27 0.56
C LEU A 133 1.60 -14.34 0.78
N TYR A 134 0.59 -14.03 1.59
CA TYR A 134 -0.46 -14.96 2.00
C TYR A 134 -1.81 -14.49 1.43
N PRO A 135 -2.51 -15.32 0.65
CA PRO A 135 -3.88 -15.04 0.26
C PRO A 135 -4.86 -15.53 1.31
N GLU A 136 -6.09 -15.02 1.31
CA GLU A 136 -7.15 -15.51 2.23
C GLU A 136 -7.51 -16.98 1.99
N SER A 137 -7.34 -17.45 0.75
CA SER A 137 -7.62 -18.84 0.37
C SER A 137 -6.67 -19.85 1.02
N GLY A 138 -5.65 -19.39 1.74
CA GLY A 138 -4.58 -20.23 2.28
C GLY A 138 -3.47 -20.52 1.27
N GLY A 139 -2.39 -21.15 1.76
CA GLY A 139 -1.12 -21.26 1.05
C GLY A 139 -0.27 -20.00 1.22
N ARG A 140 0.80 -19.89 0.43
CA ARG A 140 1.65 -18.68 0.35
C ARG A 140 2.54 -18.70 -0.89
N ALA A 141 2.96 -17.53 -1.32
CA ALA A 141 4.05 -17.36 -2.28
C ALA A 141 5.29 -16.79 -1.58
N GLY A 142 6.46 -17.09 -2.15
CA GLY A 142 7.75 -16.75 -1.58
C GLY A 142 8.54 -17.98 -1.10
N PRO A 143 9.65 -17.78 -0.37
CA PRO A 143 10.15 -16.49 0.09
C PRO A 143 10.75 -15.71 -1.08
N PHE A 144 10.35 -14.45 -1.25
CA PHE A 144 11.04 -13.53 -2.16
C PHE A 144 12.24 -12.95 -1.41
N LYS A 145 13.44 -13.27 -1.87
CA LYS A 145 14.71 -12.94 -1.18
C LYS A 145 15.41 -11.69 -1.74
N ASP A 146 14.98 -11.28 -2.92
CA ASP A 146 15.53 -10.15 -3.68
C ASP A 146 14.37 -9.35 -4.31
N LYS A 147 14.69 -8.53 -5.31
CA LYS A 147 13.69 -7.83 -6.11
C LYS A 147 13.00 -8.79 -7.08
N HIS A 148 11.67 -8.75 -7.14
CA HIS A 148 10.87 -9.62 -7.97
C HIS A 148 9.81 -8.79 -8.73
N PRO A 149 9.99 -8.53 -10.04
CA PRO A 149 9.12 -7.63 -10.80
C PRO A 149 7.74 -8.22 -11.14
N ASP A 150 7.54 -9.52 -10.89
CA ASP A 150 6.25 -10.20 -11.07
C ASP A 150 6.11 -11.29 -10.02
N VAL A 151 5.21 -11.17 -9.05
CA VAL A 151 5.03 -12.17 -7.99
C VAL A 151 4.48 -13.52 -8.48
N GLY A 152 4.06 -13.60 -9.74
CA GLY A 152 3.53 -14.79 -10.38
C GLY A 152 2.03 -14.93 -10.21
N SER A 153 1.41 -15.55 -11.21
CA SER A 153 -0.06 -15.64 -11.36
C SER A 153 -0.79 -16.28 -10.19
N TYR A 154 -0.11 -17.09 -9.37
CA TYR A 154 -0.72 -17.68 -8.17
C TYR A 154 -1.10 -16.63 -7.12
N ILE A 155 -0.27 -15.59 -6.92
CA ILE A 155 -0.45 -14.64 -5.80
C ILE A 155 -0.73 -13.20 -6.23
N ASP A 156 -0.51 -12.91 -7.52
CA ASP A 156 -0.84 -11.63 -8.15
C ASP A 156 -2.27 -11.19 -7.79
N ASN A 157 -2.40 -9.99 -7.22
CA ASN A 157 -3.69 -9.40 -6.82
C ASN A 157 -4.52 -10.28 -5.86
N ARG A 158 -3.86 -11.08 -5.00
CA ARG A 158 -4.53 -11.98 -4.05
C ARG A 158 -4.01 -11.89 -2.61
N THR A 159 -3.00 -11.06 -2.37
CA THR A 159 -2.35 -10.99 -1.05
C THR A 159 -3.25 -10.30 -0.03
N ALA A 160 -3.45 -10.96 1.11
CA ALA A 160 -4.15 -10.43 2.28
C ALA A 160 -3.23 -10.14 3.47
N THR A 161 -2.14 -10.90 3.61
CA THR A 161 -1.17 -10.70 4.70
C THR A 161 0.25 -10.78 4.13
N VAL A 162 1.12 -9.89 4.58
CA VAL A 162 2.57 -9.92 4.33
C VAL A 162 3.28 -10.48 5.56
N GLY A 163 4.15 -11.46 5.35
CA GLY A 163 5.03 -11.99 6.38
C GLY A 163 6.50 -11.72 6.06
N LEU A 164 7.31 -11.37 7.07
CA LEU A 164 8.76 -11.19 6.94
C LEU A 164 9.55 -12.15 7.85
N SER A 165 10.61 -12.75 7.28
CA SER A 165 11.51 -13.75 7.92
C SER A 165 12.96 -13.57 7.49
#